data_AF-A0A0Q9JV94-F1
#
_entry.id   AF-A0A0Q9JV94-F1
#
_cell.length_a   1.000
_cell.length_b   1.000
_cell.length_c   1.000
_cell.angle_alpha   90.00
_cell.angle_beta   90.00
_cell.angle_gamma   90.00
#
_symmetry.space_group_name_H-M   'P 1'
#
loop_
_entity.id
_entity.type
_entity.pdbx_description
1 polymer ?
#
loop_
_entity_poly.entity_id
_entity_poly.type
_entity_poly.pdbx_seq_one_letter_code
_entity_poly.pdbx_strand_id
1 'polypeptide(L)'
;MPLSLGFHPYFAFAKGEAGRVRVVIPAAAEWPLSADGYAAAEPAPSPLTAALKQGMLVTELPNYPGGSQMLSIEPGPQTCELQYEARGTKLVYNMGDKFPIHVLFTAPWAEAVSLEPYTSIMNVFNEPFAPEISGAQGLATGESFKFQWSIHIEPLQ
;
A
#
# COMPACT_ATOMS: atom_id res chain seq x y z
N MET A 1 2.61 -25.20 2.14
CA MET A 1 3.68 -24.30 1.68
C MET A 1 3.40 -22.91 2.24
N PRO A 2 4.34 -22.23 2.93
CA PRO A 2 4.14 -20.83 3.33
C PRO A 2 3.87 -19.97 2.09
N LEU A 3 2.84 -19.11 2.15
CA LEU A 3 2.49 -18.20 1.06
C LEU A 3 2.61 -16.76 1.55
N SER A 4 3.43 -15.98 0.86
CA SER A 4 3.49 -14.53 0.96
C SER A 4 3.70 -13.99 -0.44
N LEU A 5 2.82 -13.12 -0.89
CA LEU A 5 2.82 -12.53 -2.23
C LEU A 5 2.65 -11.02 -2.09
N GLY A 6 3.45 -10.27 -2.84
CA GLY A 6 3.32 -8.82 -2.96
C GLY A 6 3.62 -8.38 -4.38
N PHE A 7 3.12 -7.20 -4.72
CA PHE A 7 3.44 -6.52 -5.98
C PHE A 7 4.08 -5.18 -5.68
N HIS A 8 5.07 -4.79 -6.48
CA HIS A 8 5.82 -3.55 -6.31
C HIS A 8 5.66 -2.59 -7.52
N PRO A 9 4.42 -2.22 -7.92
CA PRO A 9 4.22 -1.39 -9.09
C PRO A 9 4.58 0.07 -8.81
N TYR A 10 5.43 0.63 -9.66
CA TYR A 10 5.79 2.05 -9.62
C TYR A 10 4.88 2.86 -10.54
N PHE A 11 4.39 3.97 -10.02
CA PHE A 11 3.56 4.91 -10.76
C PHE A 11 4.26 6.27 -10.84
N ALA A 12 4.73 6.60 -12.03
CA ALA A 12 5.46 7.82 -12.29
C ALA A 12 4.53 9.01 -12.52
N PHE A 13 4.93 10.15 -11.99
CA PHE A 13 4.44 11.48 -12.33
C PHE A 13 5.55 12.26 -13.05
N ALA A 14 5.18 13.38 -13.68
CA ALA A 14 6.19 14.18 -14.37
C ALA A 14 6.97 15.04 -13.37
N LYS A 15 8.19 15.43 -13.74
CA LYS A 15 9.04 16.30 -12.92
C LYS A 15 8.29 17.57 -12.53
N GLY A 16 8.26 17.87 -11.24
CA GLY A 16 7.55 19.04 -10.68
C GLY A 16 6.04 18.87 -10.56
N GLU A 17 5.49 17.67 -10.77
CA GLU A 17 4.07 17.38 -10.51
C GLU A 17 3.79 16.89 -9.10
N ALA A 18 4.80 16.47 -8.32
CA ALA A 18 4.59 15.86 -6.99
C ALA A 18 3.61 16.65 -6.08
N GLY A 19 3.71 17.98 -6.06
CA GLY A 19 2.82 18.85 -5.25
C GLY A 19 1.38 19.00 -5.79
N ARG A 20 1.05 18.29 -6.86
CA ARG A 20 -0.27 18.21 -7.54
C ARG A 20 -0.69 16.76 -7.78
N VAL A 21 -0.01 15.82 -7.13
CA VAL A 21 -0.36 14.39 -7.17
C VAL A 21 -0.81 14.00 -5.78
N ARG A 22 -2.02 13.43 -5.68
CA ARG A 22 -2.55 12.90 -4.43
C ARG A 22 -2.56 11.38 -4.43
N VAL A 23 -2.21 10.80 -3.30
CA VAL A 23 -2.27 9.38 -3.01
C VAL A 23 -3.51 9.10 -2.15
N VAL A 24 -4.40 8.27 -2.65
CA VAL A 24 -5.57 7.79 -1.91
C VAL A 24 -5.41 6.30 -1.62
N ILE A 25 -5.38 5.94 -0.34
CA ILE A 25 -5.32 4.55 0.12
C ILE A 25 -6.37 4.38 1.22
N PRO A 26 -7.23 3.34 1.16
CA PRO A 26 -8.23 3.05 2.18
C PRO A 26 -7.60 2.41 3.44
N ALA A 27 -6.51 2.99 3.94
CA ALA A 27 -5.71 2.45 5.03
C ALA A 27 -6.46 2.45 6.36
N ALA A 28 -6.63 1.30 7.00
CA ALA A 28 -7.25 1.18 8.32
C ALA A 28 -6.29 1.66 9.42
N ALA A 29 -5.06 1.16 9.38
CA ALA A 29 -4.07 1.32 10.44
C ALA A 29 -2.65 1.34 9.86
N GLU A 30 -1.73 1.94 10.60
CA GLU A 30 -0.31 2.05 10.28
C GLU A 30 0.49 1.12 11.20
N TRP A 31 1.40 0.35 10.62
CA TRP A 31 2.33 -0.48 11.38
C TRP A 31 3.55 0.37 11.79
N PRO A 32 3.86 0.48 13.09
CA PRO A 32 5.14 1.03 13.51
C PRO A 32 6.28 0.16 12.96
N LEU A 33 7.28 0.78 12.32
CA LEU A 33 8.40 0.06 11.72
C LEU A 33 9.70 0.24 12.53
N SER A 34 10.50 -0.83 12.58
CA SER A 34 11.88 -0.79 13.05
C SER A 34 12.79 -0.11 12.01
N ALA A 35 14.05 0.14 12.38
CA ALA A 35 15.04 0.68 11.45
C ALA A 35 15.31 -0.23 10.23
N ASP A 36 15.07 -1.54 10.36
CA ASP A 36 15.23 -2.53 9.30
C ASP A 36 13.95 -2.69 8.43
N GLY A 37 12.89 -1.93 8.74
CA GLY A 37 11.64 -1.94 7.98
C GLY A 37 10.66 -3.06 8.36
N TYR A 38 10.84 -3.71 9.52
CA TYR A 38 9.93 -4.74 10.04
C TYR A 38 8.94 -4.16 11.05
N ALA A 39 7.81 -4.84 11.25
CA ALA A 39 6.82 -4.43 12.24
C ALA A 39 7.41 -4.44 13.66
N ALA A 40 7.36 -3.31 14.36
CA ALA A 40 7.87 -3.15 15.72
C ALA A 40 6.78 -3.27 16.78
N ALA A 41 5.51 -3.13 16.39
CA ALA A 41 4.33 -3.28 17.25
C ALA A 41 3.09 -3.56 16.37
N GLU A 42 1.96 -3.85 17.01
CA GLU A 42 0.67 -3.98 16.32
C GLU A 42 0.26 -2.66 15.62
N PRO A 43 -0.51 -2.75 14.51
CA PRO A 43 -0.91 -1.58 13.76
C PRO A 43 -1.98 -0.78 14.50
N ALA A 44 -1.96 0.53 14.35
CA ALA A 44 -2.96 1.42 14.93
C ALA A 44 -3.39 2.52 13.95
N PRO A 45 -4.62 3.04 14.05
CA PRO A 45 -5.01 4.25 13.30
C PRO A 45 -4.05 5.41 13.58
N SER A 46 -3.77 6.23 12.57
CA SER A 46 -2.84 7.34 12.68
C SER A 46 -3.30 8.55 11.86
N PRO A 47 -2.70 9.74 12.05
CA PRO A 47 -2.97 10.89 11.19
C PRO A 47 -2.71 10.60 9.71
N LEU A 48 -1.73 9.75 9.39
CA LEU A 48 -1.45 9.34 8.02
C LEU A 48 -2.63 8.55 7.43
N THR A 49 -3.16 7.56 8.15
CA THR A 49 -4.25 6.73 7.60
C THR A 49 -5.51 7.55 7.33
N ALA A 50 -5.78 8.56 8.17
CA ALA A 50 -6.85 9.53 7.93
C ALA A 50 -6.57 10.42 6.69
N ALA A 51 -5.34 10.92 6.54
CA ALA A 51 -4.95 11.75 5.40
C ALA A 51 -4.99 10.98 4.07
N LEU A 52 -4.51 9.73 4.05
CA LEU A 52 -4.53 8.86 2.88
C LEU A 52 -5.96 8.54 2.41
N LYS A 53 -6.93 8.39 3.32
CA LYS A 53 -8.34 8.23 2.92
C LYS A 53 -8.92 9.44 2.22
N GLN A 54 -8.39 10.64 2.50
CA GLN A 54 -8.84 11.90 1.91
C GLN A 54 -8.03 12.33 0.67
N GLY A 55 -6.92 11.64 0.38
CA GLY A 55 -5.99 12.00 -0.68
C GLY A 55 -4.88 12.93 -0.19
N MET A 56 -3.76 12.34 0.21
CA MET A 56 -2.59 13.07 0.70
C MET A 56 -1.67 13.47 -0.46
N LEU A 57 -1.13 14.69 -0.46
CA LEU A 57 -0.18 15.09 -1.51
C LEU A 57 1.13 14.31 -1.39
N VAL A 58 1.73 13.96 -2.53
CA VAL A 58 3.03 13.25 -2.55
C VAL A 58 4.11 14.05 -1.81
N THR A 59 4.10 15.38 -1.91
CA THR A 59 5.05 16.26 -1.20
C THR A 59 4.85 16.33 0.31
N GLU A 60 3.70 15.88 0.81
CA GLU A 60 3.38 15.88 2.24
C GLU A 60 3.60 14.51 2.88
N LEU A 61 3.85 13.46 2.07
CA LEU A 61 4.12 12.13 2.58
C LEU A 61 5.32 12.14 3.53
N PRO A 62 5.23 11.45 4.69
CA PRO A 62 6.33 11.46 5.65
C PRO A 62 7.60 10.82 5.08
N ASN A 63 8.75 11.34 5.52
CA ASN A 63 10.05 10.76 5.20
C ASN A 63 10.33 9.59 6.14
N TYR A 64 9.97 8.38 5.72
CA TYR A 64 10.24 7.16 6.46
C TYR A 64 11.68 6.67 6.27
N PRO A 65 12.30 6.02 7.28
CA PRO A 65 13.51 5.24 7.08
C PRO A 65 13.28 4.22 5.94
N GLY A 66 14.13 4.25 4.92
CA GLY A 66 13.96 3.40 3.72
C GLY A 66 12.86 3.86 2.75
N GLY A 67 12.15 4.95 3.03
CA GLY A 67 11.18 5.58 2.14
C GLY A 67 9.80 4.90 2.04
N SER A 68 9.55 3.88 2.87
CA SER A 68 8.30 3.10 2.85
C SER A 68 7.55 3.13 4.18
N GLN A 69 6.23 2.94 4.10
CA GLN A 69 5.34 2.74 5.22
C GLN A 69 4.43 1.54 4.98
N MET A 70 4.24 0.73 6.02
CA MET A 70 3.35 -0.44 5.99
C MET A 70 2.01 -0.11 6.63
N LEU A 71 0.93 -0.50 5.97
CA LEU A 71 -0.44 -0.17 6.30
C LEU A 71 -1.26 -1.46 6.33
N SER A 72 -2.21 -1.55 7.27
CA SER A 72 -3.31 -2.50 7.18
C SER A 72 -4.46 -1.87 6.43
N ILE A 73 -5.15 -2.66 5.60
CA ILE A 73 -6.37 -2.28 4.90
C ILE A 73 -7.56 -3.02 5.52
N GLU A 74 -8.73 -2.38 5.52
CA GLU A 74 -9.96 -3.03 5.97
C GLU A 74 -10.30 -4.28 5.11
N PRO A 75 -10.94 -5.32 5.69
CA PRO A 75 -11.40 -6.47 4.92
C PRO A 75 -12.37 -6.08 3.79
N GLY A 76 -12.29 -6.81 2.67
CA GLY A 76 -13.17 -6.64 1.51
C GLY A 76 -12.44 -6.14 0.26
N PRO A 77 -13.14 -5.89 -0.85
CA PRO A 77 -12.55 -5.34 -2.07
C PRO A 77 -12.05 -3.91 -1.87
N GLN A 78 -10.82 -3.64 -2.29
CA GLN A 78 -10.16 -2.35 -2.06
C GLN A 78 -9.63 -1.72 -3.33
N THR A 79 -9.64 -0.38 -3.32
CA THR A 79 -9.18 0.45 -4.43
C THR A 79 -8.27 1.54 -3.89
N CYS A 80 -7.09 1.70 -4.48
CA CYS A 80 -6.23 2.86 -4.29
C CYS A 80 -6.31 3.79 -5.50
N GLU A 81 -6.00 5.06 -5.31
CA GLU A 81 -5.94 6.03 -6.41
C GLU A 81 -4.65 6.85 -6.39
N LEU A 82 -4.22 7.26 -7.58
CA LEU A 82 -3.34 8.40 -7.77
C LEU A 82 -4.05 9.46 -8.58
N GLN A 83 -4.27 10.62 -7.99
CA GLN A 83 -4.97 11.73 -8.64
C GLN A 83 -3.93 12.71 -9.18
N TYR A 84 -3.90 12.89 -10.49
CA TYR A 84 -2.96 13.77 -11.19
C TYR A 84 -3.68 15.07 -11.54
N GLU A 85 -3.71 16.04 -10.62
CA GLU A 85 -4.47 17.29 -10.79
C GLU A 85 -4.04 18.06 -12.05
N ALA A 86 -2.73 18.09 -12.33
CA ALA A 86 -2.17 18.75 -13.52
C ALA A 86 -2.71 18.19 -14.85
N ARG A 87 -3.18 16.94 -14.85
CA ARG A 87 -3.63 16.20 -16.03
C ARG A 87 -5.15 16.06 -16.08
N GLY A 88 -5.86 16.40 -15.00
CA GLY A 88 -7.29 16.15 -14.86
C GLY A 88 -7.64 14.66 -14.94
N THR A 89 -6.75 13.78 -14.51
CA THR A 89 -6.97 12.32 -14.52
C THR A 89 -6.65 11.69 -13.17
N LYS A 90 -7.18 10.49 -12.94
CA LYS A 90 -6.77 9.61 -11.85
C LYS A 90 -6.44 8.22 -12.38
N LEU A 91 -5.45 7.59 -11.78
CA LEU A 91 -5.21 6.16 -11.89
C LEU A 91 -5.99 5.49 -10.76
N VAL A 92 -6.77 4.47 -11.11
CA VAL A 92 -7.55 3.68 -10.16
C VAL A 92 -6.97 2.26 -10.15
N TYR A 93 -6.50 1.84 -8.98
CA TYR A 93 -5.90 0.53 -8.74
C TYR A 93 -6.82 -0.32 -7.85
N ASN A 94 -7.62 -1.20 -8.48
CA ASN A 94 -8.43 -2.17 -7.77
C ASN A 94 -7.56 -3.35 -7.37
N MET A 95 -7.33 -3.55 -6.07
CA MET A 95 -6.45 -4.60 -5.54
C MET A 95 -7.21 -5.89 -5.20
N GLY A 96 -8.54 -5.86 -5.18
CA GLY A 96 -9.35 -7.00 -4.76
C GLY A 96 -9.39 -7.14 -3.23
N ASP A 97 -9.64 -8.36 -2.73
CA ASP A 97 -9.89 -8.65 -1.31
C ASP A 97 -8.83 -9.56 -0.66
N LYS A 98 -7.75 -9.86 -1.39
CA LYS A 98 -6.71 -10.82 -0.96
C LYS A 98 -5.45 -10.17 -0.39
N PHE A 99 -5.41 -8.84 -0.30
CA PHE A 99 -4.23 -8.08 0.09
C PHE A 99 -4.56 -7.17 1.29
N PRO A 100 -4.55 -7.73 2.52
CA PRO A 100 -4.86 -6.98 3.73
C PRO A 100 -3.74 -6.00 4.13
N ILE A 101 -2.56 -6.12 3.53
CA ILE A 101 -1.41 -5.25 3.79
C ILE A 101 -1.14 -4.40 2.55
N HIS A 102 -0.78 -3.14 2.77
CA HIS A 102 -0.34 -2.25 1.72
C HIS A 102 0.97 -1.56 2.12
N VAL A 103 1.95 -1.56 1.23
CA VAL A 103 3.16 -0.75 1.38
C VAL A 103 3.03 0.48 0.50
N LEU A 104 3.22 1.66 1.09
CA LEU A 104 3.37 2.91 0.36
C LEU A 104 4.85 3.25 0.36
N PHE A 105 5.46 3.34 -0.82
CA PHE A 105 6.86 3.71 -0.95
C PHE A 105 7.03 4.92 -1.87
N THR A 106 7.89 5.85 -1.45
CA THR A 106 8.24 7.03 -2.24
C THR A 106 9.59 6.82 -2.92
N ALA A 107 9.62 7.00 -4.24
CA ALA A 107 10.83 6.92 -5.05
C ALA A 107 11.15 8.31 -5.62
N PRO A 108 11.61 9.26 -4.79
CA PRO A 108 11.80 10.66 -5.23
C PRO A 108 12.82 10.78 -6.37
N TRP A 109 13.78 9.85 -6.48
CA TRP A 109 14.73 9.81 -7.59
C TRP A 109 14.11 9.46 -8.95
N ALA A 110 12.90 8.91 -8.96
CA ALA A 110 12.20 8.48 -10.17
C ALA A 110 10.89 9.25 -10.41
N GLU A 111 10.61 10.29 -9.61
CA GLU A 111 9.33 11.00 -9.64
C GLU A 111 8.15 10.01 -9.59
N ALA A 112 8.21 9.07 -8.65
CA ALA A 112 7.24 7.98 -8.56
C ALA A 112 6.87 7.65 -7.12
N VAL A 113 5.68 7.07 -6.98
CA VAL A 113 5.25 6.36 -5.77
C VAL A 113 4.93 4.91 -6.15
N SER A 114 5.13 4.01 -5.20
CA SER A 114 4.77 2.61 -5.30
C SER A 114 3.57 2.34 -4.40
N LEU A 115 2.53 1.74 -4.96
CA LEU A 115 1.32 1.33 -4.23
C LEU A 115 1.28 -0.19 -4.22
N GLU A 116 1.61 -0.78 -3.09
CA GLU A 116 2.04 -2.17 -3.04
C GLU A 116 1.06 -3.06 -2.28
N PRO A 117 0.17 -3.81 -2.95
CA PRO A 117 -0.68 -4.79 -2.28
C PRO A 117 0.09 -6.04 -1.90
N TYR A 118 0.05 -6.39 -0.61
CA TYR A 118 0.73 -7.54 -0.04
C TYR A 118 -0.27 -8.44 0.70
N THR A 119 -0.08 -9.75 0.62
CA THR A 119 -0.89 -10.73 1.35
C THR A 119 -0.52 -10.80 2.83
N SER A 120 0.64 -10.26 3.21
CA SER A 120 1.20 -10.32 4.55
C SER A 120 2.19 -9.19 4.83
N ILE A 121 2.50 -8.97 6.10
CA ILE A 121 3.56 -8.04 6.51
C ILE A 121 4.95 -8.54 6.06
N MET A 122 5.93 -7.65 6.08
CA MET A 122 7.32 -8.02 5.85
C MET A 122 7.78 -8.98 6.94
N ASN A 123 8.62 -9.96 6.56
CA ASN A 123 9.20 -10.94 7.47
C ASN A 123 8.18 -11.84 8.21
N VAL A 124 6.93 -11.94 7.71
CA VAL A 124 5.77 -12.51 8.42
C VAL A 124 6.00 -13.85 9.15
N PHE A 125 6.82 -14.76 8.61
CA PHE A 125 7.03 -16.09 9.21
C PHE A 125 8.00 -16.10 10.38
N ASN A 126 8.72 -15.00 10.61
CA ASN A 126 9.64 -14.83 11.74
C ASN A 126 9.10 -13.84 12.79
N GLU A 127 8.01 -13.14 12.48
CA GLU A 127 7.39 -12.16 13.37
C GLU A 127 6.40 -12.82 14.35
N PRO A 128 6.19 -12.24 15.55
CA PRO A 128 5.34 -12.84 16.58
C PRO A 128 3.84 -12.52 16.42
N PHE A 129 3.45 -11.81 15.36
CA PHE A 129 2.08 -11.32 15.18
C PHE A 129 1.12 -12.42 14.72
N ALA A 130 -0.12 -12.36 15.21
CA ALA A 130 -1.14 -13.34 14.87
C ALA A 130 -1.43 -13.38 13.35
N PRO A 131 -1.72 -14.55 12.76
CA PRO A 131 -2.02 -14.70 11.33
C PRO A 131 -3.11 -13.75 10.81
N GLU A 132 -4.12 -13.45 11.64
CA GLU A 132 -5.29 -12.65 11.29
C GLU A 132 -4.93 -11.18 11.02
N ILE A 133 -3.87 -10.67 11.66
CA ILE A 133 -3.39 -9.29 11.46
C ILE A 133 -2.17 -9.24 10.54
N SER A 134 -1.32 -10.27 10.59
CA SER A 134 -0.04 -10.29 9.87
C SER A 134 -0.18 -10.81 8.44
N GLY A 135 -1.27 -11.52 8.13
CA GLY A 135 -1.48 -12.19 6.85
C GLY A 135 -0.65 -13.47 6.68
N ALA A 136 -0.02 -13.98 7.74
CA ALA A 136 0.66 -15.27 7.71
C ALA A 136 -0.33 -16.36 7.27
N GLN A 137 0.00 -17.03 6.18
CA GLN A 137 -0.84 -18.11 5.66
C GLN A 137 0.00 -19.17 4.97
N GLY A 138 -0.59 -20.34 4.79
CA GLY A 138 -0.01 -21.42 4.02
C GLY A 138 -1.03 -22.04 3.09
N LEU A 139 -0.55 -22.54 1.96
CA LEU A 139 -1.34 -23.35 1.03
C LEU A 139 -1.19 -24.83 1.35
N ALA A 140 -2.33 -25.52 1.49
CA ALA A 140 -2.38 -26.96 1.61
C ALA A 140 -2.10 -27.67 0.27
N THR A 141 -1.78 -28.96 0.33
CA THR A 141 -1.57 -29.77 -0.88
C THR A 141 -2.84 -29.77 -1.74
N GLY A 142 -2.72 -29.37 -3.01
CA GLY A 142 -3.84 -29.30 -3.96
C GLY A 142 -4.65 -28.00 -3.89
N GLU A 143 -4.33 -27.09 -2.95
CA GLU A 143 -4.96 -25.78 -2.86
C GLU A 143 -4.40 -24.81 -3.91
N SER A 144 -5.21 -23.83 -4.32
CA SER A 144 -4.79 -22.75 -5.23
C SER A 144 -5.15 -21.40 -4.65
N PHE A 145 -4.19 -20.47 -4.63
CA PHE A 145 -4.45 -19.06 -4.35
C PHE A 145 -4.81 -18.33 -5.64
N LYS A 146 -5.99 -17.69 -5.67
CA LYS A 146 -6.45 -16.89 -6.81
C LYS A 146 -6.76 -15.48 -6.35
N PHE A 147 -6.30 -14.52 -7.12
CA PHE A 147 -6.54 -13.10 -6.92
C PHE A 147 -6.78 -12.43 -8.27
N GLN A 148 -7.37 -11.24 -8.24
CA GLN A 148 -7.51 -10.39 -9.40
C GLN A 148 -7.33 -8.95 -8.95
N TRP A 149 -6.54 -8.20 -9.71
CA TRP A 149 -6.42 -6.76 -9.58
C TRP A 149 -6.45 -6.12 -10.96
N SER A 150 -6.82 -4.84 -11.03
CA SER A 150 -6.85 -4.09 -12.30
C SER A 150 -6.40 -2.65 -12.10
N ILE A 151 -5.80 -2.09 -13.14
CA ILE A 151 -5.39 -0.69 -13.19
C ILE A 151 -6.06 -0.07 -14.41
N HIS A 152 -6.65 1.09 -14.24
CA HIS A 152 -7.22 1.89 -15.32
C HIS A 152 -7.07 3.38 -15.01
N ILE A 153 -7.26 4.21 -16.03
CA ILE A 153 -7.18 5.66 -15.94
C ILE A 153 -8.56 6.23 -16.24
N GLU A 154 -9.00 7.18 -15.42
CA GLU A 154 -10.28 7.87 -15.55
C GLU A 154 -10.08 9.39 -15.47
N PRO A 155 -11.02 10.20 -15.98
CA PRO A 155 -11.05 11.63 -15.67
C PRO A 155 -11.16 11.88 -14.17
N LEU A 156 -10.49 12.93 -13.69
CA LEU A 156 -10.67 13.44 -12.33
C LEU A 156 -12.01 14.18 -12.28
N GLN A 157 -12.94 13.70 -11.45
CA GLN A 157 -14.27 14.31 -11.27
C GLN A 157 -14.24 15.42 -10.22
#